data_AF-A0A969GHV3-F1
#
_entry.id   AF-A0A969GHV3-F1
#
_cell.length_a   1.000
_cell.length_b   1.000
_cell.length_c   1.000
_cell.angle_alpha   90.00
_cell.angle_beta   90.00
_cell.angle_gamma   90.00
#
_symmetry.space_group_name_H-M   'P 1'
#
loop_
_entity.id
_entity.type
_entity.pdbx_description
1 polymer ?
#
loop_
_entity_poly.entity_id
_entity_poly.type
_entity_poly.pdbx_seq_one_letter_code
_entity_poly.pdbx_strand_id
1 'polypeptide(L)'
;MDCYLWFAGNIVCYSHRALPREFFRTGRVHLKDIVSHFTHHASLLAAFANKFFSTGDWLIARAGAEETLKDIYMYRTILQDNPNRRAWLEKRLNRIQRSVYRGMNGELVMEAYKGEVPPPPRFDGKIPANDSGFHDLNGDEYYKFRLENELNWHIKKVNQKQKERTRLQLLILGSGAAGAILAALGGAFTLWVALAASLTTTLLGWQELKNLDLVVRNYSKVIMELSIISDHWKNLEAEERTRSEFYKMVNSAEDILWSRNVEYIKAMQEALKDSSLDEEASLINRVIQEQRDADRRFKKSMEDAVVGQVT
;
A
#
# COMPACT_ATOMS: atom_id res chain seq x y z
N MET A 1 -42.23 -34.23 -6.48
CA MET A 1 -40.99 -34.46 -7.26
C MET A 1 -40.53 -33.05 -7.56
N ASP A 2 -39.73 -32.49 -6.65
CA ASP A 2 -39.66 -31.04 -6.52
C ASP A 2 -38.27 -30.60 -6.98
N CYS A 3 -38.22 -29.93 -8.14
CA CYS A 3 -37.00 -29.35 -8.68
C CYS A 3 -36.83 -27.95 -8.07
N TYR A 4 -35.71 -27.71 -7.40
CA TYR A 4 -35.32 -26.37 -6.97
C TYR A 4 -34.14 -25.90 -7.82
N LEU A 5 -34.27 -24.71 -8.42
CA LEU A 5 -33.16 -24.02 -9.08
C LEU A 5 -32.18 -23.52 -8.02
N TRP A 6 -30.93 -23.95 -8.11
CA TRP A 6 -29.81 -23.28 -7.45
C TRP A 6 -28.86 -22.73 -8.51
N PHE A 7 -28.22 -21.61 -8.17
CA PHE A 7 -27.43 -20.75 -9.05
C PHE A 7 -26.50 -21.54 -10.01
N ALA A 8 -26.44 -21.09 -11.27
CA ALA A 8 -25.62 -21.60 -12.38
C ALA A 8 -26.14 -22.81 -13.21
N GLY A 9 -27.45 -22.85 -13.50
CA GLY A 9 -27.96 -23.40 -14.77
C GLY A 9 -27.90 -24.93 -14.99
N ASN A 10 -27.46 -25.74 -14.03
CA ASN A 10 -27.51 -27.19 -14.12
C ASN A 10 -28.67 -27.77 -13.29
N ILE A 11 -29.56 -28.51 -13.94
CA ILE A 11 -30.67 -29.22 -13.29
C ILE A 11 -30.13 -30.55 -12.73
N VAL A 12 -30.08 -30.66 -11.39
CA VAL A 12 -29.72 -31.91 -10.71
C VAL A 12 -30.98 -32.52 -10.11
N CYS A 13 -31.42 -33.66 -10.65
CA CYS A 13 -32.53 -34.44 -10.11
C CYS A 13 -32.02 -35.42 -9.04
N TYR A 14 -32.37 -35.19 -7.77
CA TYR A 14 -32.08 -36.15 -6.70
C TYR A 14 -33.15 -37.24 -6.61
N SER A 15 -32.74 -38.51 -6.70
CA SER A 15 -33.59 -39.68 -6.43
C SER A 15 -33.78 -39.85 -4.92
N HIS A 16 -35.02 -39.74 -4.46
CA HIS A 16 -35.43 -39.93 -3.06
C HIS A 16 -35.43 -41.43 -2.69
N ARG A 17 -34.26 -42.05 -2.54
CA ARG A 17 -34.13 -43.29 -1.78
C ARG A 17 -32.91 -43.20 -0.87
N ALA A 18 -33.20 -43.22 0.44
CA ALA A 18 -32.27 -43.29 1.58
C ALA A 18 -32.02 -42.01 2.40
N LEU A 19 -33.05 -41.21 2.69
CA LEU A 19 -33.02 -40.28 3.83
C LEU A 19 -34.22 -40.56 4.77
N PRO A 20 -33.99 -40.89 6.05
CA PRO A 20 -35.08 -41.16 7.00
C PRO A 20 -35.89 -39.88 7.29
N ARG A 21 -37.22 -40.02 7.37
CA ARG A 21 -38.20 -38.91 7.48
C ARG A 21 -38.07 -38.06 8.75
N GLU A 22 -37.33 -38.52 9.76
CA GLU A 22 -36.96 -37.76 10.97
C GLU A 22 -36.02 -36.57 10.67
N PHE A 23 -35.37 -36.57 9.50
CA PHE A 23 -34.38 -35.57 9.06
C PHE A 23 -34.92 -34.13 8.91
N PHE A 24 -36.24 -33.95 8.73
CA PHE A 24 -36.80 -32.66 8.28
C PHE A 24 -37.40 -31.75 9.36
N ARG A 25 -37.56 -32.20 10.61
CA ARG A 25 -38.31 -31.44 11.62
C ARG A 25 -37.45 -30.68 12.62
N THR A 26 -36.37 -31.28 13.11
CA THR A 26 -35.49 -30.69 14.14
C THR A 26 -34.34 -29.88 13.55
N GLY A 27 -33.79 -30.30 12.40
CA GLY A 27 -32.68 -29.60 11.72
C GLY A 27 -33.09 -28.30 11.01
N ARG A 28 -34.37 -28.13 10.68
CA ARG A 28 -34.87 -26.96 9.93
C ARG A 28 -34.98 -25.68 10.79
N VAL A 29 -35.15 -25.84 12.10
CA VAL A 29 -35.27 -24.70 13.04
C VAL A 29 -33.89 -24.13 13.37
N HIS A 30 -32.94 -24.98 13.77
CA HIS A 30 -31.57 -24.54 14.08
C HIS A 30 -30.82 -23.97 12.87
N LEU A 31 -31.05 -24.48 11.65
CA LEU A 31 -30.42 -23.93 10.45
C LEU A 31 -30.92 -22.51 10.12
N LYS A 32 -32.20 -22.20 10.37
CA LYS A 32 -32.77 -20.87 10.16
C LYS A 32 -32.20 -19.86 11.16
N ASP A 33 -32.06 -20.25 12.42
CA ASP A 33 -31.49 -19.37 13.46
C ASP A 33 -30.01 -19.07 13.19
N ILE A 34 -29.23 -20.07 12.77
CA ILE A 34 -27.81 -19.88 12.41
C ILE A 34 -27.65 -18.98 11.18
N VAL A 35 -28.43 -19.21 10.12
CA VAL A 35 -28.37 -18.38 8.90
C VAL A 35 -28.83 -16.95 9.19
N SER A 36 -29.87 -16.78 10.02
CA SER A 36 -30.31 -15.45 10.46
C SER A 36 -29.19 -14.71 11.19
N HIS A 37 -28.59 -15.32 12.22
CA HIS A 37 -27.49 -14.68 12.95
C HIS A 37 -26.29 -14.36 12.05
N PHE A 38 -25.89 -15.27 11.16
CA PHE A 38 -24.78 -15.03 10.23
C PHE A 38 -25.04 -13.83 9.31
N THR A 39 -26.29 -13.67 8.83
CA THR A 39 -26.67 -12.55 7.96
C THR A 39 -26.56 -11.20 8.69
N HIS A 40 -27.02 -11.13 9.94
CA HIS A 40 -26.92 -9.90 10.74
C HIS A 40 -25.46 -9.52 11.04
N HIS A 41 -24.60 -10.50 11.31
CA HIS A 41 -23.19 -10.26 11.59
C HIS A 41 -22.44 -9.87 10.32
N ALA A 42 -22.76 -10.48 9.18
CA ALA A 42 -22.20 -10.11 7.88
C ALA A 42 -22.58 -8.68 7.48
N SER A 43 -23.84 -8.26 7.68
CA SER A 43 -24.28 -6.89 7.40
C SER A 43 -23.64 -5.87 8.34
N LEU A 44 -23.48 -6.19 9.63
CA LEU A 44 -22.79 -5.32 10.58
C LEU A 44 -21.30 -5.18 10.23
N LEU A 45 -20.64 -6.28 9.88
CA LEU A 45 -19.24 -6.29 9.46
C LEU A 45 -19.03 -5.55 8.14
N ALA A 46 -19.95 -5.69 7.18
CA ALA A 46 -19.92 -4.97 5.92
C ALA A 46 -20.17 -3.47 6.11
N ALA A 47 -21.12 -3.08 6.97
CA ALA A 47 -21.36 -1.68 7.31
C ALA A 47 -20.17 -1.06 8.06
N PHE A 48 -19.54 -1.81 8.97
CA PHE A 48 -18.32 -1.41 9.65
C PHE A 48 -17.14 -1.28 8.68
N ALA A 49 -16.94 -2.26 7.80
CA ALA A 49 -15.88 -2.24 6.80
C ALA A 49 -16.04 -1.07 5.82
N ASN A 50 -17.26 -0.85 5.31
CA ASN A 50 -17.56 0.28 4.45
C ASN A 50 -17.35 1.62 5.16
N LYS A 51 -17.71 1.74 6.44
CA LYS A 51 -17.54 3.01 7.16
C LYS A 51 -16.08 3.38 7.43
N PHE A 52 -15.20 2.40 7.65
CA PHE A 52 -13.82 2.65 8.10
C PHE A 52 -12.75 2.42 7.03
N PHE A 53 -13.02 1.63 6.00
CA PHE A 53 -12.02 1.24 5.01
C PHE A 53 -12.36 1.64 3.56
N SER A 54 -13.57 2.17 3.29
CA SER A 54 -13.95 2.50 1.91
C SER A 54 -13.33 3.78 1.39
N THR A 55 -13.21 4.84 2.20
CA THR A 55 -12.76 6.15 1.72
C THR A 55 -11.27 6.13 1.37
N GLY A 56 -10.95 6.02 0.08
CA GLY A 56 -9.58 6.08 -0.47
C GLY A 56 -8.82 7.38 -0.19
N ASP A 57 -9.39 8.30 0.59
CA ASP A 57 -8.83 9.58 1.06
C ASP A 57 -7.44 9.44 1.68
N TRP A 58 -7.20 8.38 2.45
CA TRP A 58 -5.88 8.16 3.05
C TRP A 58 -4.79 7.89 1.99
N LEU A 59 -5.14 7.28 0.84
CA LEU A 59 -4.21 7.07 -0.28
C LEU A 59 -3.86 8.40 -0.93
N ILE A 60 -4.85 9.28 -1.09
CA ILE A 60 -4.68 10.62 -1.67
C ILE A 60 -3.81 11.48 -0.75
N ALA A 61 -4.10 11.46 0.56
CA ALA A 61 -3.31 12.16 1.56
C ALA A 61 -1.86 11.65 1.59
N ARG A 62 -1.68 10.32 1.54
CA ARG A 62 -0.35 9.70 1.44
C ARG A 62 0.38 10.12 0.16
N ALA A 63 -0.31 10.14 -0.98
CA ALA A 63 0.26 10.56 -2.26
C ALA A 63 0.77 12.00 -2.20
N GLY A 64 -0.04 12.91 -1.65
CA GLY A 64 0.34 14.32 -1.47
C GLY A 64 1.49 14.50 -0.49
N ALA A 65 1.54 13.72 0.59
CA ALA A 65 2.63 13.76 1.55
C ALA A 65 3.98 13.32 0.94
N GLU A 66 3.99 12.21 0.20
CA GLU A 66 5.21 11.71 -0.46
C GLU A 66 5.68 12.65 -1.59
N GLU A 67 4.75 13.26 -2.34
CA GLU A 67 5.10 14.27 -3.35
C GLU A 67 5.70 15.54 -2.70
N THR A 68 5.10 15.99 -1.59
CA THR A 68 5.61 17.13 -0.83
C THR A 68 7.01 16.84 -0.28
N LEU A 69 7.24 15.63 0.22
CA LEU A 69 8.54 15.22 0.74
C LEU A 69 9.61 15.21 -0.36
N LYS A 70 9.30 14.66 -1.54
CA LYS A 70 10.17 14.73 -2.72
C LYS A 70 10.53 16.18 -3.04
N ASP A 71 9.53 17.07 -3.14
CA ASP A 71 9.76 18.46 -3.50
C ASP A 71 10.60 19.23 -2.46
N ILE A 72 10.45 18.90 -1.17
CA ILE A 72 11.30 19.43 -0.10
C ILE A 72 12.76 18.98 -0.28
N TYR A 73 13.01 17.71 -0.56
CA TYR A 73 14.37 17.24 -0.80
C TYR A 73 14.97 17.84 -2.07
N MET A 74 14.21 17.99 -3.15
CA MET A 74 14.66 18.68 -4.36
C MET A 74 14.99 20.17 -4.11
N TYR A 75 14.15 20.85 -3.31
CA TYR A 75 14.37 22.23 -2.90
C TYR A 75 15.69 22.40 -2.14
N ARG A 76 15.99 21.44 -1.25
CA ARG A 76 17.17 21.46 -0.37
C ARG A 76 18.44 20.95 -1.04
N THR A 77 18.39 20.38 -2.24
CA THR A 77 19.55 19.73 -2.91
C THR A 77 19.85 20.35 -4.27
N ILE A 78 18.97 20.13 -5.25
CA ILE A 78 19.18 20.52 -6.64
C ILE A 78 18.94 22.02 -6.83
N LEU A 79 17.96 22.58 -6.13
CA LEU A 79 17.55 23.97 -6.32
C LEU A 79 18.29 24.96 -5.42
N GLN A 80 19.36 24.55 -4.73
CA GLN A 80 20.11 25.39 -3.77
C GLN A 80 20.51 26.74 -4.36
N ASP A 81 21.07 26.73 -5.56
CA ASP A 81 21.59 27.93 -6.22
C ASP A 81 20.53 28.71 -7.02
N ASN A 82 19.28 28.23 -7.05
CA ASN A 82 18.23 28.89 -7.80
C ASN A 82 17.59 30.01 -6.95
N PRO A 83 17.68 31.29 -7.36
CA PRO A 83 17.13 32.41 -6.59
C PRO A 83 15.59 32.33 -6.48
N ASN A 84 14.93 31.68 -7.43
CA ASN A 84 13.48 31.51 -7.48
C ASN A 84 12.99 30.23 -6.78
N ARG A 85 13.85 29.50 -6.07
CA ARG A 85 13.50 28.22 -5.43
C ARG A 85 12.31 28.31 -4.46
N ARG A 86 12.15 29.43 -3.75
CA ARG A 86 11.04 29.65 -2.81
C ARG A 86 9.70 29.76 -3.54
N ALA A 87 9.66 30.60 -4.57
CA ALA A 87 8.48 30.73 -5.43
C ALA A 87 8.14 29.42 -6.15
N TRP A 88 9.18 28.66 -6.54
CA TRP A 88 9.00 27.31 -7.09
C TRP A 88 8.31 26.37 -6.10
N LEU A 89 8.81 26.29 -4.86
CA LEU A 89 8.25 25.40 -3.83
C LEU A 89 6.82 25.80 -3.48
N GLU A 90 6.54 27.09 -3.29
CA GLU A 90 5.20 27.59 -3.03
C GLU A 90 4.21 27.18 -4.14
N LYS A 91 4.61 27.35 -5.40
CA LYS A 91 3.79 26.95 -6.56
C LYS A 91 3.53 25.45 -6.60
N ARG A 92 4.52 24.63 -6.21
CA ARG A 92 4.41 23.16 -6.13
C ARG A 92 3.48 22.74 -4.99
N LEU A 93 3.68 23.25 -3.78
CA LEU A 93 2.84 22.97 -2.62
C LEU A 93 1.37 23.34 -2.88
N ASN A 94 1.10 24.51 -3.46
CA ASN A 94 -0.25 24.92 -3.84
C ASN A 94 -0.91 23.96 -4.83
N ARG A 95 -0.13 23.38 -5.75
CA ARG A 95 -0.64 22.38 -6.71
C ARG A 95 -0.97 21.08 -6.00
N ILE A 96 -0.07 20.59 -5.16
CA ILE A 96 -0.26 19.35 -4.39
C ILE A 96 -1.51 19.49 -3.51
N GLN A 97 -1.63 20.59 -2.76
CA GLN A 97 -2.77 20.85 -1.90
C GLN A 97 -4.11 20.87 -2.67
N ARG A 98 -4.16 21.50 -3.84
CA ARG A 98 -5.35 21.49 -4.71
C ARG A 98 -5.65 20.10 -5.25
N SER A 99 -4.62 19.33 -5.61
CA SER A 99 -4.76 17.96 -6.09
C SER A 99 -5.34 17.04 -5.00
N VAL A 100 -4.80 17.13 -3.78
CA VAL A 100 -5.30 16.40 -2.60
C VAL A 100 -6.74 16.80 -2.29
N TYR A 101 -7.04 18.10 -2.25
CA TYR A 101 -8.39 18.60 -1.99
C TYR A 101 -9.42 18.07 -2.99
N ARG A 102 -9.10 18.10 -4.30
CA ARG A 102 -9.97 17.55 -5.34
C ARG A 102 -10.09 16.03 -5.25
N GLY A 103 -9.01 15.35 -4.89
CA GLY A 103 -9.00 13.91 -4.71
C GLY A 103 -9.96 13.48 -3.60
N MET A 104 -9.99 14.22 -2.49
CA MET A 104 -10.86 13.95 -1.34
C MET A 104 -12.27 14.56 -1.51
N ASN A 105 -12.74 14.69 -2.75
CA ASN A 105 -14.06 15.22 -3.07
C ASN A 105 -14.38 16.61 -2.46
N GLY A 106 -13.36 17.44 -2.23
CA GLY A 106 -13.52 18.77 -1.63
C GLY A 106 -13.74 18.78 -0.11
N GLU A 107 -13.55 17.64 0.57
CA GLU A 107 -13.60 17.55 2.02
C GLU A 107 -12.19 17.37 2.59
N LEU A 108 -11.78 18.22 3.54
CA LEU A 108 -10.51 18.11 4.26
C LEU A 108 -10.80 17.88 5.74
N VAL A 109 -11.37 16.72 6.07
CA VAL A 109 -11.53 16.28 7.47
C VAL A 109 -10.20 15.70 7.96
N MET A 110 -9.16 16.51 7.97
CA MET A 110 -7.88 16.16 8.59
C MET A 110 -7.70 16.96 9.87
N GLU A 111 -7.25 16.29 10.93
CA GLU A 111 -6.81 17.00 12.11
C GLU A 111 -5.55 17.80 11.78
N ALA A 112 -5.54 19.08 12.16
CA ALA A 112 -4.36 19.91 12.03
C ALA A 112 -3.21 19.31 12.86
N TYR A 113 -2.03 19.22 12.26
CA TYR A 113 -0.83 18.74 12.95
C TYR A 113 -0.48 19.68 14.12
N LYS A 114 -0.38 19.12 15.33
CA LYS A 114 -0.08 19.86 16.59
C LYS A 114 1.35 19.66 17.10
N GLY A 115 2.20 18.96 16.35
CA GLY A 115 3.59 18.67 16.75
C GLY A 115 4.57 19.78 16.39
N GLU A 116 5.83 19.58 16.75
CA GLU A 116 6.94 20.46 16.38
C GLU A 116 7.23 20.40 14.87
N VAL A 117 7.64 21.53 14.27
CA VAL A 117 8.01 21.63 12.85
C VAL A 117 9.52 21.95 12.76
N PRO A 118 10.32 21.17 12.00
CA PRO A 118 9.90 20.06 11.15
C PRO A 118 9.40 18.91 12.05
N PRO A 119 8.44 18.08 11.58
CA PRO A 119 8.12 16.86 12.31
C PRO A 119 9.46 16.15 12.54
N PRO A 120 9.70 15.62 13.75
CA PRO A 120 10.95 14.94 14.01
C PRO A 120 11.16 13.95 12.86
N PRO A 121 12.33 13.95 12.21
CA PRO A 121 12.62 12.94 11.22
C PRO A 121 12.29 11.55 11.81
N ARG A 122 12.34 10.48 11.01
CA ARG A 122 12.41 9.13 11.61
C ARG A 122 13.56 8.98 12.63
N PHE A 123 14.44 9.99 12.71
CA PHE A 123 15.46 10.27 13.71
C PHE A 123 15.16 11.57 14.48
N ASP A 124 15.51 11.62 15.76
CA ASP A 124 15.25 12.75 16.67
C ASP A 124 16.14 13.97 16.37
N GLY A 125 15.54 15.11 16.04
CA GLY A 125 16.24 16.38 15.72
C GLY A 125 17.07 16.95 16.88
N LYS A 126 16.94 16.38 18.10
CA LYS A 126 17.73 16.74 19.28
C LYS A 126 19.13 16.11 19.30
N ILE A 127 19.42 15.19 18.38
CA ILE A 127 20.75 14.56 18.25
C ILE A 127 21.62 15.47 17.36
N PRO A 128 22.81 15.93 17.81
CA PRO A 128 23.70 16.87 17.10
C PRO A 128 24.21 16.47 15.70
N ALA A 129 23.78 15.33 15.16
CA ALA A 129 24.17 14.79 13.85
C ALA A 129 22.96 14.41 12.97
N ASN A 130 21.78 14.93 13.31
CA ASN A 130 20.52 14.63 12.64
C ASN A 130 20.02 15.82 11.81
N ASP A 131 19.16 15.52 10.83
CA ASP A 131 18.62 16.51 9.91
C ASP A 131 17.76 17.56 10.63
N SER A 132 18.17 18.84 10.56
CA SER A 132 17.37 19.95 11.09
C SER A 132 16.13 20.26 10.26
N GLY A 133 15.99 19.65 9.07
CA GLY A 133 14.84 19.77 8.17
C GLY A 133 14.80 21.06 7.34
N PHE A 134 15.61 22.07 7.66
CA PHE A 134 15.52 23.40 7.05
C PHE A 134 16.75 23.85 6.25
N HIS A 135 17.91 23.25 6.48
CA HIS A 135 19.15 23.64 5.79
C HIS A 135 19.31 22.93 4.44
N ASP A 136 20.12 23.51 3.57
CA ASP A 136 20.51 22.92 2.30
C ASP A 136 21.42 21.71 2.54
N LEU A 137 21.15 20.62 1.81
CA LEU A 137 21.80 19.33 1.98
C LEU A 137 22.92 19.11 0.95
N ASN A 138 24.12 18.78 1.42
CA ASN A 138 25.15 18.26 0.53
C ASN A 138 24.89 16.78 0.15
N GLY A 139 25.75 16.21 -0.69
CA GLY A 139 25.58 14.82 -1.14
C GLY A 139 25.58 13.79 -0.02
N ASP A 140 26.48 13.92 0.95
CA ASP A 140 26.58 12.97 2.07
C ASP A 140 25.43 13.12 3.07
N GLU A 141 24.96 14.34 3.28
CA GLU A 141 23.78 14.61 4.11
C GLU A 141 22.51 14.06 3.46
N TYR A 142 22.33 14.27 2.14
CA TYR A 142 21.23 13.65 1.41
C TYR A 142 21.30 12.12 1.46
N TYR A 143 22.48 11.56 1.20
CA TYR A 143 22.72 10.12 1.28
C TYR A 143 22.24 9.57 2.63
N LYS A 144 22.70 10.17 3.73
CA LYS A 144 22.40 9.72 5.09
C LYS A 144 20.93 9.91 5.46
N PHE A 145 20.40 11.12 5.27
CA PHE A 145 19.08 11.48 5.80
C PHE A 145 17.92 10.95 4.96
N ARG A 146 18.13 10.79 3.65
CA ARG A 146 17.09 10.38 2.71
C ARG A 146 17.32 8.99 2.17
N LEU A 147 18.41 8.77 1.44
CA LEU A 147 18.62 7.52 0.69
C LEU A 147 18.81 6.31 1.62
N GLU A 148 19.77 6.38 2.54
CA GLU A 148 20.08 5.30 3.47
C GLU A 148 18.93 5.04 4.45
N ASN A 149 18.26 6.10 4.91
CA ASN A 149 17.07 5.99 5.75
C ASN A 149 15.93 5.24 5.05
N GLU A 150 15.61 5.61 3.80
CA GLU A 150 14.58 4.90 3.05
C GLU A 150 14.98 3.47 2.75
N LEU A 151 16.22 3.22 2.36
CA LEU A 151 16.74 1.88 2.14
C LEU A 151 16.57 0.99 3.40
N ASN A 152 17.00 1.48 4.56
CA ASN A 152 16.88 0.78 5.83
C ASN A 152 15.44 0.51 6.23
N TRP A 153 14.54 1.48 6.01
CA TRP A 153 13.12 1.28 6.26
C TRP A 153 12.52 0.20 5.35
N HIS A 154 12.86 0.20 4.06
CA HIS A 154 12.40 -0.80 3.10
C HIS A 154 12.91 -2.20 3.46
N ILE A 155 14.20 -2.33 3.82
CA ILE A 155 14.80 -3.60 4.30
C ILE A 155 14.06 -4.10 5.55
N LYS A 156 13.84 -3.23 6.54
CA LYS A 156 13.10 -3.58 7.77
C LYS A 156 11.68 -4.05 7.45
N LYS A 157 11.00 -3.38 6.52
CA LYS A 157 9.64 -3.73 6.09
C LYS A 157 9.58 -5.07 5.38
N VAL A 158 10.53 -5.39 4.49
CA VAL A 158 10.63 -6.71 3.86
C VAL A 158 10.81 -7.79 4.91
N ASN A 159 11.72 -7.59 5.85
CA ASN A 159 11.97 -8.57 6.92
C ASN A 159 10.73 -8.80 7.80
N GLN A 160 9.97 -7.74 8.09
CA GLN A 160 8.70 -7.86 8.81
C GLN A 160 7.68 -8.68 7.99
N LYS A 161 7.49 -8.35 6.71
CA LYS A 161 6.54 -9.06 5.84
C LYS A 161 6.92 -10.51 5.56
N GLN A 162 8.21 -10.81 5.49
CA GLN A 162 8.70 -12.18 5.38
C GLN A 162 8.40 -13.00 6.65
N LYS A 163 8.50 -12.39 7.85
CA LYS A 163 8.09 -13.06 9.10
C LYS A 163 6.59 -13.31 9.14
N GLU A 164 5.77 -12.35 8.72
CA GLU A 164 4.32 -12.52 8.60
C GLU A 164 3.96 -13.67 7.64
N ARG A 165 4.63 -13.72 6.49
CA ARG A 165 4.51 -14.80 5.50
C ARG A 165 4.80 -16.17 6.11
N THR A 166 5.95 -16.33 6.77
CA THR A 166 6.33 -17.60 7.42
C THR A 166 5.32 -18.00 8.49
N ARG A 167 4.86 -17.03 9.31
CA ARG A 167 3.85 -17.30 10.34
C ARG A 167 2.53 -17.76 9.73
N LEU A 168 2.08 -17.13 8.66
CA LEU A 168 0.84 -17.50 7.97
C LEU A 168 0.94 -18.90 7.35
N GLN A 169 2.07 -19.24 6.72
CA GLN A 169 2.30 -20.59 6.19
C GLN A 169 2.19 -21.66 7.30
N LEU A 170 2.79 -21.40 8.46
CA LEU A 170 2.69 -22.30 9.62
C LEU A 170 1.25 -22.43 10.14
N LEU A 171 0.48 -21.33 10.17
CA LEU A 171 -0.93 -21.36 10.57
C LEU A 171 -1.81 -22.13 9.58
N ILE A 172 -1.58 -21.98 8.27
CA ILE A 172 -2.31 -22.74 7.25
C ILE A 172 -2.04 -24.24 7.42
N LEU A 173 -0.77 -24.63 7.58
CA LEU A 173 -0.41 -26.03 7.83
C LEU A 173 -1.03 -26.57 9.13
N GLY A 174 -0.95 -25.79 10.21
CA GLY A 174 -1.52 -26.16 11.51
C GLY A 174 -3.04 -26.30 11.48
N SER A 175 -3.74 -25.38 10.80
CA SER A 175 -5.19 -25.43 10.65
C SER A 175 -5.66 -26.59 9.76
N GLY A 176 -4.93 -26.92 8.71
CA GLY A 176 -5.18 -28.11 7.88
C GLY A 176 -5.04 -29.40 8.69
N ALA A 177 -3.98 -29.53 9.47
CA ALA A 177 -3.77 -30.67 10.36
C ALA A 177 -4.86 -30.77 11.44
N ALA A 178 -5.23 -29.66 12.07
CA ALA A 178 -6.30 -29.62 13.06
C ALA A 178 -7.67 -30.01 12.46
N GLY A 179 -7.97 -29.56 11.24
CA GLY A 179 -9.18 -29.95 10.51
C GLY A 179 -9.26 -31.45 10.25
N ALA A 180 -8.13 -32.07 9.86
CA ALA A 180 -8.04 -33.51 9.67
C ALA A 180 -8.26 -34.29 10.98
N ILE A 181 -7.72 -33.81 12.11
CA ILE A 181 -7.92 -34.41 13.43
C ILE A 181 -9.40 -34.30 13.87
N LEU A 182 -10.02 -33.13 13.71
CA LEU A 182 -11.42 -32.91 14.06
C LEU A 182 -12.37 -33.78 13.22
N ALA A 183 -12.06 -33.99 11.94
CA ALA A 183 -12.79 -34.91 11.07
C ALA A 183 -12.73 -36.37 11.58
N ALA A 184 -11.60 -36.79 12.16
CA ALA A 184 -11.42 -38.14 12.67
C ALA A 184 -12.18 -38.40 13.99
N LEU A 185 -12.48 -37.37 14.80
CA LEU A 185 -13.15 -37.51 16.11
C LEU A 185 -14.67 -37.72 16.04
N GLY A 186 -15.27 -37.66 14.83
CA GLY A 186 -16.61 -38.21 14.56
C GLY A 186 -17.82 -37.32 14.91
N GLY A 187 -18.97 -37.64 14.29
CA GLY A 187 -20.26 -36.93 14.38
C GLY A 187 -20.88 -36.69 12.99
N ALA A 188 -22.23 -36.68 12.88
CA ALA A 188 -22.91 -36.63 11.58
C ALA A 188 -22.71 -35.30 10.80
N PHE A 189 -22.46 -34.19 11.52
CA PHE A 189 -22.24 -32.86 10.93
C PHE A 189 -20.80 -32.34 11.11
N THR A 190 -20.00 -32.94 12.00
CA THR A 190 -18.65 -32.48 12.32
C THR A 190 -17.67 -32.66 11.17
N LEU A 191 -17.83 -33.74 10.39
CA LEU A 191 -17.01 -34.01 9.20
C LEU A 191 -17.14 -32.90 8.15
N TRP A 192 -18.38 -32.51 7.82
CA TRP A 192 -18.66 -31.50 6.79
C TRP A 192 -18.26 -30.10 7.23
N VAL A 193 -18.50 -29.76 8.50
CA VAL A 193 -18.07 -28.46 9.07
C VAL A 193 -16.54 -28.36 9.12
N ALA A 194 -15.84 -29.42 9.55
CA ALA A 194 -14.38 -29.45 9.57
C ALA A 194 -13.78 -29.37 8.16
N LEU A 195 -14.39 -30.04 7.18
CA LEU A 195 -13.98 -29.96 5.77
C LEU A 195 -14.17 -28.56 5.21
N ALA A 196 -15.35 -27.95 5.39
CA ALA A 196 -15.63 -26.61 4.89
C ALA A 196 -14.74 -25.54 5.58
N ALA A 197 -14.51 -25.66 6.89
CA ALA A 197 -13.66 -24.74 7.63
C ALA A 197 -12.18 -24.85 7.22
N SER A 198 -11.66 -26.06 7.03
CA SER A 198 -10.28 -26.28 6.57
C SER A 198 -10.06 -25.82 5.14
N LEU A 199 -11.02 -26.07 4.23
CA LEU A 199 -10.97 -25.57 2.86
C LEU A 199 -11.03 -24.03 2.81
N THR A 200 -11.95 -23.42 3.57
CA THR A 200 -12.07 -21.95 3.64
C THR A 200 -10.79 -21.33 4.20
N THR A 201 -10.25 -21.86 5.29
CA THR A 201 -9.00 -21.38 5.90
C THR A 201 -7.82 -21.52 4.95
N THR A 202 -7.75 -22.63 4.21
CA THR A 202 -6.68 -22.88 3.23
C THR A 202 -6.77 -21.91 2.05
N LEU A 203 -7.97 -21.69 1.50
CA LEU A 203 -8.18 -20.76 0.37
C LEU A 203 -7.90 -19.31 0.77
N LEU A 204 -8.43 -18.85 1.91
CA LEU A 204 -8.16 -17.51 2.43
C LEU A 204 -6.67 -17.33 2.75
N GLY A 205 -6.05 -18.32 3.40
CA GLY A 205 -4.63 -18.29 3.69
C GLY A 205 -3.76 -18.26 2.42
N TRP A 206 -4.14 -18.99 1.38
CA TRP A 206 -3.45 -18.98 0.09
C TRP A 206 -3.54 -17.61 -0.61
N GLN A 207 -4.71 -16.98 -0.61
CA GLN A 207 -4.89 -15.64 -1.18
C GLN A 207 -4.05 -14.59 -0.44
N GLU A 208 -4.06 -14.61 0.89
CA GLU A 208 -3.24 -13.70 1.68
C GLU A 208 -1.74 -13.95 1.49
N LEU A 209 -1.33 -15.21 1.34
CA LEU A 209 0.06 -15.56 1.02
C LEU A 209 0.50 -14.98 -0.32
N LYS A 210 -0.35 -15.05 -1.35
CA LYS A 210 -0.09 -14.44 -2.66
C LYS A 210 0.04 -12.93 -2.57
N ASN A 211 -0.80 -12.28 -1.76
CA ASN A 211 -0.72 -10.85 -1.51
C ASN A 211 0.63 -10.47 -0.85
N LEU A 212 1.03 -11.20 0.20
CA LEU A 212 2.33 -11.01 0.85
C LEU A 212 3.51 -11.22 -0.12
N ASP A 213 3.45 -12.22 -1.00
CA ASP A 213 4.48 -12.45 -2.02
C ASP A 213 4.64 -11.26 -2.97
N LEU A 214 3.54 -10.65 -3.41
CA LEU A 214 3.56 -9.45 -4.26
C LEU A 214 4.16 -8.25 -3.51
N VAL A 215 3.74 -8.04 -2.25
CA VAL A 215 4.26 -6.96 -1.40
C VAL A 215 5.76 -7.09 -1.19
N VAL A 216 6.24 -8.29 -0.86
CA VAL A 216 7.68 -8.56 -0.64
C VAL A 216 8.48 -8.31 -1.91
N ARG A 217 8.06 -8.87 -3.06
CA ARG A 217 8.77 -8.67 -4.35
C ARG A 217 8.90 -7.20 -4.71
N ASN A 218 7.83 -6.44 -4.51
CA ASN A 218 7.82 -5.03 -4.82
C ASN A 218 8.80 -4.23 -3.95
N TYR A 219 8.85 -4.50 -2.64
CA TYR A 219 9.84 -3.86 -1.78
C TYR A 219 11.26 -4.31 -2.10
N SER A 220 11.47 -5.59 -2.44
CA SER A 220 12.78 -6.09 -2.86
C SER A 220 13.30 -5.39 -4.12
N LYS A 221 12.42 -5.06 -5.08
CA LYS A 221 12.79 -4.27 -6.26
C LYS A 221 13.31 -2.89 -5.87
N VAL A 222 12.59 -2.18 -5.00
CA VAL A 222 13.01 -0.84 -4.53
C VAL A 222 14.33 -0.90 -3.76
N ILE A 223 14.50 -1.90 -2.88
CA ILE A 223 15.77 -2.11 -2.17
C ILE A 223 16.90 -2.29 -3.16
N MET A 224 16.73 -3.13 -4.18
CA MET A 224 17.76 -3.36 -5.20
C MET A 224 18.11 -2.08 -5.95
N GLU A 225 17.12 -1.31 -6.43
CA GLU A 225 17.37 -0.07 -7.17
C GLU A 225 18.02 1.02 -6.31
N LEU A 226 17.58 1.19 -5.05
CA LEU A 226 18.20 2.13 -4.11
C LEU A 226 19.60 1.67 -3.66
N SER A 227 19.82 0.36 -3.51
CA SER A 227 21.13 -0.20 -3.20
C SER A 227 22.14 0.10 -4.30
N ILE A 228 21.77 -0.03 -5.58
CA ILE A 228 22.66 0.32 -6.70
C ILE A 228 23.12 1.78 -6.59
N ILE A 229 22.19 2.71 -6.31
CA ILE A 229 22.54 4.13 -6.15
C ILE A 229 23.42 4.35 -4.93
N SER A 230 23.08 3.68 -3.82
CA SER A 230 23.83 3.79 -2.57
C SER A 230 25.26 3.28 -2.74
N ASP A 231 25.43 2.13 -3.40
CA ASP A 231 26.72 1.50 -3.62
C ASP A 231 27.57 2.34 -4.58
N HIS A 232 26.96 2.92 -5.62
CA HIS A 232 27.61 3.88 -6.50
C HIS A 232 28.15 5.08 -5.71
N TRP A 233 27.31 5.75 -4.91
CA TRP A 233 27.74 6.91 -4.12
C TRP A 233 28.85 6.57 -3.10
N LYS A 234 28.76 5.40 -2.46
CA LYS A 234 29.77 4.93 -1.51
C LYS A 234 31.11 4.60 -2.16
N ASN A 235 31.10 4.16 -3.41
CA ASN A 235 32.30 3.80 -4.15
C ASN A 235 33.04 5.00 -4.76
N LEU A 236 32.40 6.17 -4.88
CA LEU A 236 33.04 7.39 -5.38
C LEU A 236 34.01 7.97 -4.34
N GLU A 237 35.23 8.27 -4.78
CA GLU A 237 36.20 9.03 -3.99
C GLU A 237 35.74 10.49 -3.77
N ALA A 238 36.34 11.19 -2.81
CA ALA A 238 35.94 12.56 -2.47
C ALA A 238 36.07 13.53 -3.66
N GLU A 239 37.07 13.31 -4.51
CA GLU A 239 37.34 14.07 -5.74
C GLU A 239 36.33 13.75 -6.85
N GLU A 240 35.80 12.52 -6.88
CA GLU A 240 34.84 12.06 -7.89
C GLU A 240 33.39 12.45 -7.57
N ARG A 241 33.11 12.86 -6.33
CA ARG A 241 31.81 13.36 -5.85
C ARG A 241 31.52 14.77 -6.37
N THR A 242 31.45 14.86 -7.69
CA THR A 242 31.10 16.09 -8.39
C THR A 242 29.63 16.45 -8.18
N ARG A 243 29.30 17.72 -8.46
CA ARG A 243 27.91 18.21 -8.47
C ARG A 243 26.99 17.41 -9.40
N SER A 244 27.53 16.92 -10.52
CA SER A 244 26.80 16.08 -11.46
C SER A 244 26.41 14.74 -10.84
N GLU A 245 27.36 14.06 -10.19
CA GLU A 245 27.09 12.78 -9.51
C GLU A 245 26.13 12.95 -8.33
N PHE A 246 26.24 14.06 -7.58
CA PHE A 246 25.27 14.42 -6.55
C PHE A 246 23.86 14.56 -7.12
N TYR A 247 23.68 15.33 -8.19
CA TYR A 247 22.36 15.52 -8.82
C TYR A 247 21.81 14.24 -9.42
N LYS A 248 22.67 13.40 -9.99
CA LYS A 248 22.30 12.09 -10.51
C LYS A 248 21.80 11.17 -9.40
N MET A 249 22.48 11.14 -8.25
CA MET A 249 22.03 10.39 -7.07
C MET A 249 20.65 10.86 -6.62
N VAL A 250 20.48 12.17 -6.39
CA VAL A 250 19.21 12.74 -5.89
C VAL A 250 18.06 12.45 -6.86
N ASN A 251 18.23 12.75 -8.14
CA ASN A 251 17.18 12.53 -9.13
C ASN A 251 16.80 11.04 -9.24
N SER A 252 17.80 10.16 -9.29
CA SER A 252 17.54 8.71 -9.41
C SER A 252 16.82 8.17 -8.18
N ALA A 253 17.23 8.59 -6.98
CA ALA A 253 16.62 8.16 -5.73
C ALA A 253 15.17 8.65 -5.60
N GLU A 254 14.92 9.94 -5.82
CA GLU A 254 13.55 10.48 -5.75
C GLU A 254 12.65 9.92 -6.85
N ASP A 255 13.18 9.57 -8.02
CA ASP A 255 12.43 8.90 -9.09
C ASP A 255 12.00 7.47 -8.72
N ILE A 256 12.90 6.69 -8.11
CA ILE A 256 12.57 5.35 -7.63
C ILE A 256 11.51 5.43 -6.52
N LEU A 257 11.70 6.30 -5.54
CA LEU A 257 10.76 6.47 -4.43
C LEU A 257 9.39 6.94 -4.92
N TRP A 258 9.37 7.89 -5.85
CA TRP A 258 8.12 8.40 -6.43
C TRP A 258 7.40 7.38 -7.31
N SER A 259 8.12 6.70 -8.21
CA SER A 259 7.55 5.69 -9.09
C SER A 259 6.93 4.54 -8.28
N ARG A 260 7.58 4.13 -7.19
CA ARG A 260 7.03 3.15 -6.25
C ARG A 260 5.74 3.63 -5.59
N ASN A 261 5.71 4.86 -5.12
CA ASN A 261 4.51 5.42 -4.51
C ASN A 261 3.32 5.40 -5.49
N VAL A 262 3.56 5.77 -6.75
CA VAL A 262 2.54 5.70 -7.81
C VAL A 262 2.08 4.26 -8.06
N GLU A 263 2.99 3.28 -8.12
CA GLU A 263 2.62 1.87 -8.26
C GLU A 263 1.76 1.37 -7.10
N TYR A 264 2.12 1.75 -5.86
CA TYR A 264 1.35 1.39 -4.67
C TYR A 264 -0.08 1.94 -4.72
N ILE A 265 -0.25 3.21 -5.07
CA ILE A 265 -1.57 3.84 -5.15
C ILE A 265 -2.39 3.17 -6.26
N LYS A 266 -1.81 2.87 -7.42
CA LYS A 266 -2.50 2.15 -8.50
C LYS A 266 -2.98 0.76 -8.08
N ALA A 267 -2.14 0.01 -7.38
CA ALA A 267 -2.52 -1.31 -6.88
C ALA A 267 -3.70 -1.22 -5.90
N MET A 268 -3.72 -0.19 -5.05
CA MET A 268 -4.81 0.03 -4.11
C MET A 268 -6.09 0.54 -4.78
N GLN A 269 -5.96 1.35 -5.83
CA GLN A 269 -7.07 1.77 -6.66
C GLN A 269 -7.74 0.57 -7.36
N GLU A 270 -6.96 -0.36 -7.91
CA GLU A 270 -7.51 -1.56 -8.54
C GLU A 270 -8.30 -2.41 -7.54
N ALA A 271 -7.82 -2.49 -6.29
CA ALA A 271 -8.55 -3.16 -5.21
C ALA A 271 -9.86 -2.46 -4.83
N LEU A 272 -9.88 -1.11 -4.84
CA LEU A 272 -11.10 -0.33 -4.58
C LEU A 272 -12.13 -0.45 -5.72
N LYS A 273 -11.65 -0.54 -6.97
CA LYS A 273 -12.49 -0.76 -8.14
C LYS A 273 -13.18 -2.13 -8.09
N ASP A 274 -12.44 -3.17 -7.69
CA ASP A 274 -12.99 -4.51 -7.49
C ASP A 274 -14.07 -4.55 -6.39
N SER A 275 -13.97 -3.65 -5.40
CA SER A 275 -14.95 -3.49 -4.32
C SER A 275 -16.14 -2.57 -4.63
N SER A 276 -16.44 -2.29 -5.90
CA SER A 276 -17.56 -1.42 -6.36
C SER A 276 -17.45 0.08 -5.99
N LEU A 277 -16.26 0.58 -5.68
CA LEU A 277 -15.99 2.00 -5.41
C LEU A 277 -15.44 2.71 -6.67
N ASP A 278 -16.17 2.60 -7.79
CA ASP A 278 -15.73 3.09 -9.10
C ASP A 278 -15.48 4.62 -9.12
N GLU A 279 -16.29 5.38 -8.39
CA GLU A 279 -16.18 6.83 -8.29
C GLU A 279 -14.86 7.24 -7.62
N GLU A 280 -14.53 6.65 -6.48
CA GLU A 280 -13.28 6.92 -5.75
C GLU A 280 -12.05 6.50 -6.55
N ALA A 281 -12.11 5.33 -7.19
CA ALA A 281 -11.04 4.85 -8.06
C ALA A 281 -10.77 5.83 -9.21
N SER A 282 -11.82 6.45 -9.77
CA SER A 282 -11.70 7.43 -10.85
C SER A 282 -11.05 8.75 -10.40
N LEU A 283 -11.37 9.21 -9.18
CA LEU A 283 -10.80 10.42 -8.58
C LEU A 283 -9.31 10.23 -8.29
N ILE A 284 -8.96 9.09 -7.70
CA ILE A 284 -7.56 8.71 -7.44
C ILE A 284 -6.76 8.67 -8.74
N ASN A 285 -7.29 8.04 -9.81
CA ASN A 285 -6.60 8.00 -11.10
C ASN A 285 -6.35 9.41 -11.67
N ARG A 286 -7.34 10.31 -11.59
CA ARG A 286 -7.17 11.69 -12.05
C ARG A 286 -6.05 12.42 -11.30
N VAL A 287 -6.01 12.30 -9.97
CA VAL A 287 -4.97 12.88 -9.11
C VAL A 287 -3.59 12.35 -9.50
N ILE A 288 -3.44 11.02 -9.63
CA ILE A 288 -2.16 10.40 -10.00
C ILE A 288 -1.69 10.88 -11.38
N GLN A 289 -2.59 10.96 -12.37
CA GLN A 289 -2.21 11.45 -13.70
C GLN A 289 -1.78 12.91 -13.66
N GLU A 290 -2.50 13.76 -12.92
CA GLU A 290 -2.14 15.17 -12.73
C GLU A 290 -0.73 15.30 -12.10
N GLN A 291 -0.41 14.46 -11.10
CA GLN A 291 0.91 14.41 -10.47
C GLN A 291 2.00 13.92 -11.43
N ARG A 292 1.75 12.86 -12.21
CA ARG A 292 2.71 12.35 -13.21
C ARG A 292 2.99 13.36 -14.31
N ASP A 293 1.97 14.04 -14.79
CA ASP A 293 2.11 15.09 -15.81
C ASP A 293 2.82 16.32 -15.25
N ALA A 294 2.64 16.61 -13.96
CA ALA A 294 3.37 17.67 -13.27
C ALA A 294 4.86 17.31 -13.13
N ASP A 295 5.17 16.07 -12.75
CA ASP A 295 6.54 15.56 -12.63
C ASP A 295 7.26 15.53 -13.99
N ARG A 296 6.59 15.05 -15.05
CA ARG A 296 7.16 15.06 -16.40
C ARG A 296 7.48 16.46 -16.90
N ARG A 297 6.55 17.41 -16.69
CA ARG A 297 6.78 18.83 -17.04
C ARG A 297 7.94 19.43 -16.25
N PHE A 298 8.07 19.02 -14.99
CA PHE A 298 9.17 19.46 -14.14
C PHE A 298 10.53 18.93 -14.62
N LYS A 299 10.65 17.63 -14.90
CA LYS A 299 11.88 17.05 -15.47
C LYS A 299 12.31 17.77 -16.73
N LYS A 300 11.36 18.01 -17.64
CA LYS A 300 11.63 18.78 -18.86
C LYS A 300 12.13 20.20 -18.55
N SER A 301 11.51 20.90 -17.60
CA SER A 301 11.98 22.24 -17.22
C SER A 301 13.37 22.25 -16.57
N MET A 302 13.72 21.16 -15.88
CA MET A 302 15.06 20.99 -15.31
C MET A 302 16.10 20.71 -16.40
N GLU A 303 15.79 19.82 -17.33
CA GLU A 303 16.65 19.55 -18.50
C GLU A 303 16.89 20.83 -19.31
N ASP A 304 15.83 21.57 -19.61
CA ASP A 304 15.92 22.85 -20.34
C ASP A 304 16.78 23.89 -19.59
N ALA A 305 16.66 23.96 -18.25
CA ALA A 305 17.44 24.88 -17.42
C ALA A 305 18.93 24.51 -17.32
N VAL A 306 19.25 23.21 -17.31
CA VAL A 306 20.63 22.72 -17.30
C VAL A 306 21.28 22.94 -18.68
N VAL A 307 20.57 22.66 -19.78
CA VAL A 307 21.10 22.88 -21.14
C VAL A 307 21.35 24.36 -21.42
N GLY A 308 20.47 25.26 -20.96
CA GLY A 308 20.63 26.70 -21.13
C GLY A 308 21.76 27.35 -20.34
N GLN A 309 22.38 26.64 -19.38
CA GLN A 309 23.59 27.10 -18.68
C GLN A 309 24.89 26.65 -19.37
N VAL A 310 24.81 25.72 -20.32
CA VAL A 310 25.97 25.11 -21.01
C VAL A 310 26.19 25.73 -22.40
N THR A 311 25.24 26.52 -22.90
CA THR A 311 25.34 27.32 -24.15
C THR A 311 25.57 28.79 -23.86
#